data_AF-A0A372G5Q3-F1
#
_entry.id   AF-A0A372G5Q3-F1
#
_cell.length_a   1.000
_cell.length_b   1.000
_cell.length_c   1.000
_cell.angle_alpha   90.00
_cell.angle_beta   90.00
_cell.angle_gamma   90.00
#
_symmetry.space_group_name_H-M   'P 1'
#
loop_
_entity.id
_entity.type
_entity.pdbx_description
1 polymer ?
#
loop_
_entity_poly.entity_id
_entity_poly.type
_entity_poly.pdbx_seq_one_letter_code
_entity_poly.pdbx_strand_id
1 'polypeptide(L)'
;MIFPNDSCSWCIEQNTPAGVHNILGPVFVPCPACLGRCLLCEGEGLFPADFTCLPCFRQQLAALGLTPIMCAHCSGVVDLIPTDRLPEVIPHGDH
;
A
#
# COMPACT_ATOMS: atom_id res chain seq x y z
N MET A 1 -22.36 -0.36 7.45
CA MET A 1 -22.40 -0.86 6.06
C MET A 1 -22.32 0.36 5.16
N ILE A 2 -21.21 0.53 4.44
CA ILE A 2 -21.07 1.58 3.43
C ILE A 2 -21.57 0.93 2.13
N PHE A 3 -22.65 1.46 1.55
CA PHE A 3 -23.14 0.98 0.27
C PHE A 3 -22.22 1.53 -0.83
N PRO A 4 -21.60 0.69 -1.68
CA PRO A 4 -20.85 1.19 -2.81
C PRO A 4 -21.80 2.00 -3.70
N ASN A 5 -21.53 3.29 -3.86
CA ASN A 5 -22.30 4.14 -4.75
C ASN A 5 -21.75 3.94 -6.17
N ASP A 6 -22.42 3.10 -6.95
CA ASP A 6 -22.06 2.80 -8.35
C ASP A 6 -22.12 4.05 -9.27
N SER A 7 -22.60 5.18 -8.78
CA SER A 7 -22.72 6.45 -9.52
C SER A 7 -21.65 7.49 -9.17
N CYS A 8 -20.55 7.08 -8.54
CA CYS A 8 -19.49 8.04 -8.20
C CYS A 8 -18.72 8.47 -9.46
N SER A 9 -18.97 9.69 -9.93
CA SER A 9 -18.31 10.30 -11.10
C SER A 9 -16.82 10.59 -10.92
N TRP A 10 -16.28 10.34 -9.73
CA TRP A 10 -14.90 10.65 -9.34
C TRP A 10 -13.96 9.45 -9.37
N CYS A 11 -14.48 8.22 -9.44
CA CYS A 11 -13.66 7.01 -9.35
C CYS A 11 -14.00 6.00 -10.43
N ILE A 12 -13.00 5.21 -10.81
CA ILE A 12 -13.11 4.08 -11.71
C ILE A 12 -13.07 2.85 -10.82
N GLU A 13 -14.16 2.08 -10.77
CA GLU A 13 -14.25 0.86 -9.95
C GLU A 13 -13.83 1.11 -8.49
N GLN A 14 -14.36 2.19 -7.88
CA GLN A 14 -14.08 2.60 -6.49
C GLN A 14 -12.62 3.01 -6.22
N ASN A 15 -11.79 3.18 -7.26
CA ASN A 15 -10.42 3.65 -7.16
C ASN A 15 -10.24 5.00 -7.88
N THR A 16 -9.39 5.86 -7.31
CA THR A 16 -9.02 7.15 -7.90
C THR A 16 -7.53 7.13 -8.24
N PRO A 17 -7.12 7.58 -9.44
CA PRO A 17 -5.71 7.68 -9.79
C PRO A 17 -5.00 8.67 -8.88
N ALA A 18 -3.92 8.22 -8.24
CA ALA A 18 -3.12 9.00 -7.28
C ALA A 18 -1.77 9.43 -7.86
N GLY A 19 -1.58 9.28 -9.17
CA GLY A 19 -0.37 9.69 -9.89
C GLY A 19 0.59 8.53 -10.12
N VAL A 20 1.87 8.87 -10.28
CA VAL A 20 2.95 7.91 -10.55
C VAL A 20 3.98 8.01 -9.43
N HIS A 21 4.17 6.92 -8.70
CA HIS A 21 5.20 6.79 -7.69
C HIS A 21 6.51 6.32 -8.33
N ASN A 22 7.65 6.90 -7.90
CA ASN A 22 8.96 6.68 -8.53
C ASN A 22 9.39 5.21 -8.58
N ILE A 23 8.96 4.40 -7.61
CA ILE A 23 9.31 2.97 -7.50
C ILE A 23 8.14 2.08 -7.91
N LEU A 24 6.90 2.48 -7.59
CA LEU A 24 5.71 1.64 -7.75
C LEU A 24 5.03 1.84 -9.09
N GLY A 25 5.48 2.81 -9.88
CA GLY A 25 4.81 3.20 -11.12
C GLY A 25 3.47 3.89 -10.84
N PRO A 26 2.50 3.79 -11.77
CA PRO A 26 1.17 4.34 -11.58
C PRO A 26 0.49 3.74 -10.34
N VAL A 27 -0.10 4.58 -9.50
CA VAL A 27 -0.75 4.17 -8.25
C VAL A 27 -2.18 4.71 -8.18
N PHE A 28 -3.03 3.94 -7.50
CA PHE A 28 -4.40 4.29 -7.16
C PHE A 28 -4.55 4.45 -5.65
N VAL A 29 -5.57 5.20 -5.24
CA VAL A 29 -6.08 5.22 -3.87
C VAL A 29 -7.56 4.85 -3.85
N PRO A 30 -8.08 4.24 -2.78
CA PRO A 30 -9.50 3.98 -2.64
C PRO A 30 -10.28 5.29 -2.66
N CYS A 31 -11.41 5.31 -3.36
CA CYS A 31 -12.24 6.50 -3.47
C CYS A 31 -12.79 6.89 -2.09
N PRO A 32 -12.45 8.10 -1.58
CA PRO A 32 -12.91 8.53 -0.27
C PRO A 32 -14.42 8.75 -0.23
N ALA A 33 -15.09 8.96 -1.37
CA ALA A 33 -16.54 9.13 -1.45
C ALA A 33 -17.29 7.79 -1.40
N CYS A 34 -16.76 6.73 -2.00
CA CYS A 34 -17.40 5.41 -2.04
C CYS A 34 -17.06 4.54 -0.83
N LEU A 35 -15.80 4.52 -0.42
CA LEU A 35 -15.27 3.60 0.60
C LEU A 35 -14.92 4.31 1.91
N GLY A 36 -14.90 5.64 1.91
CA GLY A 36 -14.32 6.42 3.01
C GLY A 36 -12.80 6.36 3.02
N ARG A 37 -12.18 7.10 3.93
CA ARG A 37 -10.74 6.97 4.18
C ARG A 37 -10.51 5.81 5.14
N CYS A 38 -9.42 5.06 4.92
CA CYS A 38 -9.00 4.04 5.88
C CYS A 38 -8.69 4.71 7.22
N LEU A 39 -9.27 4.23 8.32
CA LEU A 39 -9.05 4.81 9.64
C LEU A 39 -7.66 4.51 10.21
N LEU A 40 -6.96 3.50 9.69
CA LEU A 40 -5.66 3.08 10.20
C LEU A 40 -4.49 3.81 9.53
N CYS A 41 -4.57 4.01 8.21
CA CYS A 41 -3.55 4.75 7.45
C CYS A 41 -4.03 6.11 6.96
N GLU A 42 -5.21 6.55 7.39
CA GLU A 42 -5.81 7.86 7.07
C GLU A 42 -5.97 8.18 5.57
N GLY A 43 -5.89 7.16 4.71
CA GLY A 43 -5.95 7.29 3.25
C GLY A 43 -4.60 7.33 2.54
N GLU A 44 -3.49 7.15 3.26
CA GLU A 44 -2.12 7.12 2.70
C GLU A 44 -1.82 5.81 1.94
N GLY A 45 -2.67 4.79 2.06
CA GLY A 45 -2.46 3.50 1.41
C GLY A 45 -2.53 3.61 -0.12
N LEU A 46 -1.41 3.36 -0.78
CA LEU A 46 -1.27 3.34 -2.24
C LEU A 46 -1.44 1.92 -2.80
N PHE A 47 -2.06 1.82 -3.97
CA PHE A 47 -2.31 0.55 -4.67
C PHE A 47 -1.64 0.62 -6.05
N PRO A 48 -0.53 -0.10 -6.28
CA PRO A 48 0.14 -0.10 -7.59
C PRO A 48 -0.78 -0.63 -8.69
N ALA A 49 -0.79 0.02 -9.85
CA ALA A 49 -1.63 -0.38 -10.98
C ALA A 49 -1.22 -1.75 -11.57
N ASP A 50 0.08 -2.05 -11.56
CA ASP A 50 0.63 -3.31 -12.06
C ASP A 50 0.51 -4.45 -11.04
N PHE A 51 -0.25 -4.25 -9.97
CA PHE A 51 -0.41 -5.22 -8.90
C PHE A 51 -1.30 -6.38 -9.32
N THR A 52 -0.67 -7.48 -9.74
CA THR A 52 -1.38 -8.71 -10.14
C THR A 52 -1.52 -9.71 -8.99
N CYS A 53 -0.50 -9.79 -8.13
CA CYS A 53 -0.46 -10.72 -6.99
C CYS A 53 0.44 -10.21 -5.86
N LEU A 54 -0.06 -10.32 -4.61
CA LEU A 54 0.67 -9.96 -3.39
C LEU A 54 2.06 -10.60 -3.30
N PRO A 55 2.22 -11.93 -3.49
CA PRO A 55 3.55 -12.55 -3.42
C PRO A 55 4.50 -12.04 -4.51
N CYS A 56 4.00 -11.82 -5.71
CA CYS A 56 4.78 -11.37 -6.86
C CYS A 56 5.30 -9.94 -6.64
N PHE A 57 4.42 -9.06 -6.15
CA PHE A 57 4.79 -7.70 -5.79
C PHE A 57 5.87 -7.65 -4.70
N ARG A 58 5.73 -8.48 -3.66
CA ARG A 58 6.76 -8.61 -2.61
C ARG A 58 8.09 -9.13 -3.15
N GLN A 59 8.07 -10.09 -4.07
CA GLN A 59 9.28 -10.61 -4.71
C GLN A 59 9.96 -9.57 -5.61
N GLN A 60 9.18 -8.79 -6.38
CA GLN A 60 9.72 -7.71 -7.22
C GLN A 60 10.39 -6.64 -6.36
N LEU A 61 9.77 -6.22 -5.27
CA LEU A 61 10.37 -5.26 -4.35
C LEU A 61 11.60 -5.84 -3.65
N ALA A 62 11.56 -7.10 -3.22
CA ALA A 62 12.71 -7.76 -2.62
C ALA A 62 13.91 -7.84 -3.59
N ALA A 63 13.67 -8.03 -4.89
CA ALA A 63 14.72 -7.97 -5.92
C ALA A 63 15.34 -6.57 -6.08
N LEU A 64 14.61 -5.53 -5.67
CA LEU A 64 15.10 -4.14 -5.59
C LEU A 64 15.69 -3.80 -4.21
N GLY A 65 15.80 -4.77 -3.30
CA GLY A 65 16.25 -4.54 -1.93
C GLY A 65 15.26 -3.72 -1.10
N LEU A 66 13.95 -3.83 -1.39
CA LEU A 66 12.88 -3.12 -0.71
C LEU A 66 11.85 -4.09 -0.13
N THR A 67 11.27 -3.72 1.00
CA THR A 67 10.13 -4.41 1.62
C THR A 67 8.96 -3.44 1.74
N PRO A 68 7.76 -3.78 1.21
CA PRO A 68 6.59 -2.94 1.38
C PRO A 68 6.00 -3.08 2.78
N ILE A 69 5.71 -1.95 3.41
CA ILE A 69 4.86 -1.87 4.59
C ILE A 69 3.42 -1.70 4.11
N MET A 70 2.57 -2.65 4.48
CA MET A 70 1.17 -2.69 4.07
C MET A 70 0.28 -2.40 5.25
N CYS A 71 -0.74 -1.58 5.05
CA CYS A 71 -1.76 -1.33 6.05
C CYS A 71 -2.54 -2.62 6.33
N ALA A 72 -2.61 -3.06 7.59
CA ALA A 72 -3.34 -4.28 7.96
C ALA A 72 -4.85 -4.21 7.70
N HIS A 73 -5.40 -2.99 7.53
CA HIS A 73 -6.83 -2.78 7.36
C HIS A 73 -7.24 -2.66 5.89
N CYS A 74 -6.61 -1.78 5.11
CA CYS A 74 -6.94 -1.60 3.70
C CYS A 74 -6.02 -2.37 2.73
N SER A 75 -4.95 -3.00 3.23
CA SER A 75 -3.92 -3.67 2.40
C SER A 75 -3.19 -2.76 1.41
N GLY A 76 -3.34 -1.44 1.52
CA GLY A 76 -2.57 -0.47 0.72
C GLY A 76 -1.12 -0.40 1.20
N VAL A 77 -0.20 -0.13 0.27
CA VAL A 77 1.22 0.13 0.56
C VAL A 77 1.32 1.53 1.18
N VAL A 78 1.78 1.60 2.42
CA VAL A 78 1.94 2.87 3.14
C VAL A 78 3.38 3.36 3.13
N ASP A 79 4.35 2.44 3.03
CA ASP A 79 5.77 2.78 3.01
C ASP A 79 6.60 1.68 2.33
N LEU A 80 7.84 2.02 1.94
CA LEU A 80 8.83 1.11 1.37
C LEU A 80 10.14 1.23 2.16
N ILE A 81 10.52 0.16 2.85
CA ILE A 81 11.77 0.14 3.64
C ILE A 81 12.88 -0.62 2.90
N PRO A 82 14.13 -0.13 2.89
CA PRO A 82 15.26 -0.88 2.39
C PRO A 82 15.51 -2.16 3.22
N THR A 83 15.74 -3.28 2.54
CA THR A 83 16.01 -4.59 3.15
C THR A 83 17.43 -4.68 3.72
N ASP A 84 18.35 -3.81 3.28
CA ASP A 84 19.74 -3.76 3.77
C ASP A 84 19.87 -3.24 5.22
N ARG A 85 18.78 -2.75 5.82
CA ARG A 85 18.74 -2.53 7.27
C ARG A 85 18.53 -3.87 7.96
N LEU A 86 19.64 -4.58 8.17
CA LEU A 86 19.72 -5.64 9.17
C LEU A 86 19.06 -5.11 10.47
N PRO A 87 18.21 -5.89 11.15
CA PRO A 87 17.77 -5.51 12.48
C PRO A 87 19.04 -5.32 13.32
N GLU A 88 19.18 -4.16 13.94
CA GLU A 88 20.17 -3.96 14.98
C GLU A 88 19.84 -5.00 16.06
N VAL A 89 20.63 -6.08 16.08
CA VAL A 89 20.52 -7.13 17.09
C VAL A 89 20.92 -6.47 18.39
N ILE A 90 19.94 -5.99 19.16
CA ILE A 90 20.17 -5.64 20.56
C ILE A 90 20.45 -6.98 21.23
N PRO A 91 21.68 -7.25 21.71
CA PRO A 91 21.96 -8.48 22.41
C PRO A 91 21.07 -8.49 23.64
N HIS A 92 20.17 -9.47 23.74
CA HIS A 92 19.52 -9.77 25.01
C HIS A 92 20.64 -10.07 26.00
N GLY A 93 20.84 -9.14 26.94
CA GLY A 93 21.81 -9.31 28.01
C GLY A 93 21.50 -10.57 28.80
N ASP A 94 22.49 -11.45 28.92
CA ASP A 94 22.48 -12.58 29.82
C ASP A 94 22.22 -12.08 31.26
N HIS A 95 21.20 -12.65 31.90
CA HIS A 95 20.96 -12.54 33.33
C HIS A 95 20.91 -13.93 33.95
#